data_AF-A0A0G2FVR5-F1
#
_entry.id   AF-A0A0G2FVR5-F1
#
_cell.length_a   1.000
_cell.length_b   1.000
_cell.length_c   1.000
_cell.angle_alpha   90.00
_cell.angle_beta   90.00
_cell.angle_gamma   90.00
#
_symmetry.space_group_name_H-M   'P 1'
#
loop_
_entity.id
_entity.type
_entity.pdbx_description
1 polymer ?
#
loop_
_entity_poly.entity_id
_entity_poly.type
_entity_poly.pdbx_seq_one_letter_code
_entity_poly.pdbx_strand_id
1 'polypeptide(L)' 'MGPEASSEYFNINGSIQSANTSLYLNVGSDSTSYKTLTFGTAASTSAWALEGDTIITAQGSTWGRREYLTCADLTLM' A
#
# COMPACT_ATOMS: atom_id res chain seq x y z
N MET A 1 0.34 -17.73 -5.49
CA MET A 1 1.59 -18.08 -6.20
C MET A 1 1.28 -19.18 -7.22
N GLY A 2 0.62 -18.80 -8.31
CA GLY A 2 0.30 -19.71 -9.41
C GLY A 2 1.42 -19.74 -10.46
N PRO A 3 1.20 -20.42 -11.59
CA PRO A 3 2.11 -20.40 -12.73
C PRO A 3 2.44 -18.96 -13.14
N GLU A 4 3.70 -18.69 -13.48
CA GLU A 4 4.12 -17.38 -13.99
C GLU A 4 3.35 -17.01 -15.27
N ALA A 5 3.01 -17.99 -16.11
CA ALA A 5 2.20 -17.81 -17.31
C ALA A 5 0.76 -17.32 -17.04
N SER A 6 0.25 -17.54 -15.82
CA SER A 6 -1.04 -17.02 -15.36
C SER A 6 -0.86 -16.06 -14.18
N SER A 7 0.31 -15.42 -14.10
CA SER A 7 0.57 -14.40 -13.08
C SER A 7 -0.25 -13.15 -13.35
N GLU A 8 -0.53 -12.45 -12.26
CA GLU A 8 -1.07 -11.10 -12.35
C GLU A 8 0.09 -10.11 -12.41
N TYR A 9 -0.02 -9.13 -13.29
CA TYR A 9 0.90 -8.00 -13.36
C TYR A 9 0.21 -6.75 -12.80
N PHE A 10 0.99 -5.85 -12.21
CA PHE A 10 0.44 -4.65 -11.60
C PHE A 10 1.16 -3.39 -12.08
N ASN A 11 0.37 -2.39 -12.45
CA ASN A 11 0.85 -1.03 -12.65
C ASN A 11 0.87 -0.32 -11.29
N ILE A 12 2.05 0.14 -10.85
CA ILE A 12 2.24 0.76 -9.53
C ILE A 12 2.67 2.21 -9.71
N ASN A 13 1.82 3.15 -9.30
CA ASN A 13 2.12 4.59 -9.29
C ASN A 13 1.17 5.32 -8.30
N GLY A 14 1.46 5.22 -7.00
CA GLY A 14 0.58 5.72 -5.93
C GLY A 14 -0.67 4.86 -5.69
N SER A 15 -1.26 4.33 -6.76
CA SER A 15 -2.24 3.24 -6.75
C SER A 15 -1.61 1.94 -7.27
N ILE A 16 -2.22 0.80 -6.98
CA ILE A 16 -1.85 -0.51 -7.54
C ILE A 16 -3.02 -0.98 -8.39
N GLN A 17 -2.81 -1.09 -9.70
CA GLN A 17 -3.83 -1.52 -10.66
C GLN A 17 -3.42 -2.85 -11.30
N SER A 18 -4.31 -3.84 -11.27
CA SER A 18 -4.14 -5.10 -12.03
C SER A 18 -4.11 -4.81 -13.53
N ALA A 19 -3.12 -5.32 -14.22
CA ALA A 19 -3.00 -5.19 -15.67
C ALA A 19 -4.01 -6.09 -16.40
N ASN A 20 -4.41 -7.22 -15.80
CA ASN A 20 -5.36 -8.13 -16.42
C ASN A 20 -6.82 -7.69 -16.26
N THR A 21 -7.18 -7.13 -15.09
CA THR A 21 -8.58 -6.80 -14.75
C THR A 21 -8.87 -5.30 -14.70
N SER A 22 -7.84 -4.46 -14.74
CA SER A 22 -7.93 -3.00 -14.51
C SER A 22 -8.47 -2.60 -13.13
N LEU A 23 -8.70 -3.55 -12.21
CA LEU A 23 -9.14 -3.27 -10.85
C LEU A 23 -7.99 -2.75 -9.98
N TYR A 24 -8.34 -1.95 -8.99
CA TYR A 24 -7.41 -1.30 -8.06
C TYR A 24 -7.42 -1.98 -6.71
N LEU A 25 -6.22 -2.24 -6.16
CA LEU A 25 -6.06 -2.73 -4.80
C LEU A 25 -6.24 -1.58 -3.79
N ASN A 26 -7.24 -1.73 -2.92
CA ASN A 26 -7.65 -0.70 -1.96
C ASN A 26 -7.67 -1.25 -0.53
N VAL A 27 -7.39 -0.36 0.42
CA VAL A 27 -7.53 -0.64 1.85
C VAL A 27 -8.98 -0.44 2.28
N GLY A 28 -9.53 -1.42 2.98
CA GLY A 28 -10.89 -1.41 3.51
C GLY A 28 -11.10 -0.45 4.69
N SER A 29 -12.37 -0.19 5.00
CA SER A 29 -12.81 0.71 6.07
C SER A 29 -13.02 0.02 7.43
N ASP A 30 -12.43 -1.16 7.63
CA ASP A 30 -12.57 -1.94 8.85
C ASP A 30 -12.20 -1.13 10.10
N SER A 31 -12.87 -1.35 11.22
CA SER A 31 -12.54 -0.69 12.50
C SER A 31 -11.38 -1.37 13.25
N THR A 32 -11.01 -2.59 12.85
CA THR A 32 -9.94 -3.39 13.45
C THR A 32 -8.55 -2.92 13.02
N SER A 33 -7.51 -3.36 13.73
CA SER A 33 -6.12 -2.99 13.40
C SER A 33 -5.65 -3.51 12.05
N TYR A 34 -6.11 -4.71 11.65
CA TYR A 34 -5.83 -5.27 10.32
C TYR A 34 -6.95 -4.90 9.37
N LYS A 35 -6.61 -4.14 8.33
CA LYS A 35 -7.55 -3.73 7.29
C LYS A 35 -7.63 -4.81 6.21
N THR A 36 -8.83 -5.02 5.67
CA THR A 36 -9.02 -5.84 4.48
C THR A 36 -8.40 -5.17 3.26
N LEU A 37 -7.96 -5.98 2.30
CA LEU A 37 -7.52 -5.50 0.98
C LEU A 37 -8.52 -6.01 -0.06
N THR A 38 -9.02 -5.10 -0.89
CA THR A 38 -10.05 -5.42 -1.88
C THR A 38 -9.70 -4.88 -3.25
N PHE A 39 -10.15 -5.58 -4.30
CA PHE A 39 -10.10 -5.07 -5.66
C PHE A 39 -11.38 -4.30 -5.97
N GLY A 40 -11.24 -3.03 -6.33
CA GLY A 40 -12.35 -2.15 -6.70
C GLY A 40 -12.17 -1.54 -8.09
N THR A 41 -13.25 -1.00 -8.65
CA THR A 41 -13.23 -0.36 -9.98
C THR A 41 -12.58 1.03 -9.98
N ALA A 42 -12.29 1.60 -8.80
CA ALA A 42 -11.64 2.89 -8.62
C ALA A 42 -10.50 2.80 -7.61
N ALA A 43 -9.51 3.67 -7.76
CA ALA A 43 -8.41 3.84 -6.81
C ALA A 43 -8.86 4.66 -5.60
N SER A 44 -9.47 4.02 -4.60
CA SER A 44 -9.80 4.69 -3.33
C SER A 44 -8.60 4.76 -2.39
N THR A 45 -7.53 4.03 -2.66
CA THR A 45 -6.25 4.13 -1.96
C THR A 45 -5.16 4.61 -2.91
N SER A 46 -4.59 5.78 -2.63
CA SER A 46 -3.45 6.38 -3.33
C SER A 46 -2.18 6.44 -2.48
N ALA A 47 -2.14 5.63 -1.41
CA ALA A 47 -1.12 5.65 -0.38
C ALA A 47 -0.08 4.52 -0.54
N TRP A 48 -0.03 3.84 -1.68
CA TRP A 48 0.93 2.77 -1.91
C TRP A 48 2.30 3.33 -2.29
N ALA A 49 3.37 2.71 -1.77
CA ALA A 49 4.76 3.06 -2.05
C ALA A 49 5.61 1.79 -2.17
N LEU A 50 6.84 1.98 -2.64
CA LEU A 50 7.85 0.92 -2.77
C LEU A 50 9.01 1.18 -1.79
N GLU A 51 9.42 0.14 -1.08
CA GLU A 51 10.64 0.08 -0.29
C GLU A 51 11.49 -1.07 -0.86
N GLY A 52 12.37 -0.75 -1.82
CA GLY A 52 12.97 -1.76 -2.71
C GLY A 52 11.88 -2.51 -3.49
N ASP A 53 11.90 -3.83 -3.43
CA ASP A 53 10.89 -4.70 -4.06
C ASP A 53 9.62 -4.89 -3.20
N THR A 54 9.58 -4.29 -2.00
CA THR A 54 8.46 -4.46 -1.07
C THR A 54 7.42 -3.35 -1.29
N ILE A 55 6.17 -3.76 -1.50
CA ILE A 55 5.03 -2.84 -1.49
C ILE A 55 4.66 -2.53 -0.04
N ILE A 56 4.56 -1.25 0.27
CA ILE A 56 4.14 -0.75 1.57
C ILE A 56 3.06 0.33 1.42
N THR A 57 2.38 0.66 2.50
CA THR A 57 1.72 1.96 2.62
C THR A 57 2.79 3.03 2.91
N ALA A 58 2.71 4.16 2.23
CA ALA A 58 3.65 5.27 2.37
C ALA A 58 3.72 5.74 3.84
N GLN A 59 4.93 6.03 4.33
CA GLN A 59 5.18 6.36 5.75
C GLN A 59 4.30 7.52 6.25
N GLY A 60 4.12 8.57 5.45
CA GLY A 60 3.29 9.72 5.78
C GLY A 60 1.77 9.52 5.60
N SER A 61 1.32 8.32 5.23
CA SER A 61 -0.11 8.04 5.06
C SER A 61 -0.78 7.62 6.36
N THR A 62 -2.11 7.67 6.41
CA THR A 62 -2.93 7.20 7.54
C THR A 62 -2.64 5.74 7.92
N TRP A 63 -2.15 4.92 6.98
CA TRP A 63 -1.79 3.52 7.18
C TRP A 63 -0.28 3.29 7.21
N GLY A 64 0.53 4.35 7.10
CA GLY A 64 1.98 4.28 7.11
C GLY A 64 2.52 3.88 8.47
N ARG A 65 3.73 3.32 8.49
CA ARG A 65 4.48 3.18 9.75
C ARG A 65 4.71 4.59 10.32
N ARG A 66 4.31 4.78 11.58
CA ARG A 66 4.65 6.01 12.30
C ARG A 66 6.16 6.06 12.47
N GLU A 67 6.78 7.16 12.05
CA GLU A 67 8.12 7.49 12.44
C GLU A 67 8.08 7.78 13.95
N TYR A 68 8.58 6.86 14.77
CA TYR A 68 8.87 7.18 16.15
C TYR A 68 10.17 7.97 16.13
N LEU A 69 10.06 9.30 16.25
CA LEU A 69 11.21 10.15 16.54
C LEU A 69 12.00 9.47 17.67
N THR A 70 13.26 9.19 17.41
CA THR A 70 14.12 8.62 18.43
C THR A 70 14.36 9.67 19.50
N CYS A 71 14.73 9.28 20.72
CA CYS A 71 15.08 10.24 21.78
C CYS A 71 16.17 11.26 21.34
N ALA A 72 16.99 10.89 20.36
CA ALA A 72 18.00 11.78 19.76
C ALA A 72 17.38 12.92 18.92
N ASP A 73 16.25 12.69 18.27
CA ASP A 73 15.59 13.68 17.42
C ASP A 73 14.87 14.77 18.24
N LEU A 74 14.56 14.49 19.52
CA LEU A 74 14.00 15.45 20.49
C LEU A 74 15.05 16.37 21.12
N THR A 75 16.35 16.08 20.98
CA THR A 75 17.43 16.89 21.58
C THR A 75 17.84 18.09 20.70
N LEU A 76 17.29 18.19 19.49
CA LEU A 76 17.59 19.23 18.50
C LEU A 76 16.40 20.17 18.20
N MET A 77 15.34 20.15 19.01
CA MET A 77 14.21 21.09 18.93
C MET A 77 14.18 22.05 20.12
#